data_AF-A0A117KWN0-F1
#
_entry.id   AF-A0A117KWN0-F1
#
_cell.length_a   1.000
_cell.length_b   1.000
_cell.length_c   1.000
_cell.angle_alpha   90.00
_cell.angle_beta   90.00
_cell.angle_gamma   90.00
#
_symmetry.space_group_name_H-M   'P 1'
#
loop_
_entity.id
_entity.type
_entity.pdbx_description
1 polymer ?
#
loop_
_entity_poly.entity_id
_entity_poly.type
_entity_poly.pdbx_seq_one_letter_code
_entity_poly.pdbx_strand_id
1 'polypeptide(L)'
;MERQDLFTHYIKEFLREYSGMVKENTLKRYGNDLALFKLYFERYGPGDLRMLSWKHIEEFFSWWYLRQYIGCSLSGMKGLFATLKKFCLWLDKKGVVEYYDAWKQDESRILKNNVERVLMWEREVAEKRAVDDVFWLDGDWGHTEVSEGWFKVINTFRDKAALRDLDNNAAYIVRFEGLIARYIKPGDIISAALCRDEKGFYINDNIVWFFYPPTASEYLR
;
A
#
# COMPACT_ATOMS: atom_id res chain seq x y z
N MET A 1 -1.89 -26.02 25.78
CA MET A 1 -0.99 -24.97 26.28
C MET A 1 -1.33 -23.72 25.50
N GLU A 2 -2.11 -22.81 26.09
CA GLU A 2 -2.55 -21.59 25.41
C GLU A 2 -1.31 -20.80 24.98
N ARG A 3 -1.09 -20.65 23.67
CA ARG A 3 -0.17 -19.62 23.17
C ARG A 3 -0.77 -18.29 23.62
N GLN A 4 -0.29 -17.75 24.74
CA GLN A 4 -0.54 -16.36 25.08
C GLN A 4 -0.19 -15.54 23.84
N ASP A 5 -1.15 -14.75 23.38
CA ASP A 5 -0.99 -13.84 22.26
C ASP A 5 0.00 -12.73 22.67
N LEU A 6 1.29 -13.05 22.52
CA LEU A 6 2.42 -12.20 22.85
C LEU A 6 2.32 -10.86 22.12
N PHE A 7 1.78 -10.85 20.90
CA PHE A 7 1.55 -9.63 20.16
C PHE A 7 0.56 -8.72 20.89
N THR A 8 -0.61 -9.23 21.27
CA THR A 8 -1.59 -8.48 22.07
C THR A 8 -1.00 -7.98 23.38
N HIS A 9 -0.16 -8.79 24.04
CA HIS A 9 0.54 -8.38 25.25
C HIS A 9 1.41 -7.14 25.00
N TYR A 10 2.28 -7.16 23.99
CA TYR A 10 3.15 -6.03 23.65
C TYR A 10 2.37 -4.77 23.23
N ILE A 11 1.26 -4.92 22.50
CA ILE A 11 0.39 -3.78 22.18
C ILE A 11 -0.17 -3.14 23.47
N LYS A 12 -0.70 -3.96 24.39
CA LYS A 12 -1.26 -3.45 25.65
C LYS A 12 -0.21 -2.74 26.49
N GLU A 13 1.00 -3.29 26.57
CA GLU A 13 2.11 -2.65 27.28
C GLU A 13 2.51 -1.31 26.65
N PHE A 14 2.65 -1.27 25.33
CA PHE A 14 2.92 -0.03 24.59
C PHE A 14 1.86 1.03 24.87
N LEU A 15 0.57 0.69 24.76
CA LEU A 15 -0.51 1.64 25.00
C LEU A 15 -0.55 2.11 26.46
N ARG A 16 -0.28 1.23 27.42
CA ARG A 16 -0.21 1.59 28.84
C ARG A 16 0.87 2.64 29.08
N GLU A 17 2.08 2.44 28.54
CA GLU A 17 3.20 3.39 28.71
C GLU A 17 2.92 4.74 28.05
N TYR A 18 2.34 4.74 26.85
CA TYR A 18 2.04 5.97 26.14
C TYR A 18 0.78 6.68 26.65
N SER A 19 -0.07 6.05 27.45
CA SER A 19 -1.32 6.65 27.96
C SER A 19 -1.12 7.95 28.74
N GLY A 20 0.00 8.08 29.47
CA GLY A 20 0.37 9.31 30.18
C GLY A 20 1.17 10.32 29.35
N MET A 21 1.55 9.98 28.11
CA MET A 21 2.45 10.77 27.26
C MET A 21 1.75 11.42 26.07
N VAL A 22 0.58 10.92 25.66
CA VAL A 22 -0.15 11.41 24.48
C VAL A 22 -1.62 11.64 24.80
N LYS A 23 -2.29 12.45 23.97
CA LYS A 23 -3.74 12.67 24.06
C LYS A 23 -4.50 11.37 23.80
N GLU A 24 -5.67 11.22 24.43
CA GLU A 24 -6.53 10.04 24.30
C GLU A 24 -6.84 9.68 22.83
N ASN A 25 -7.14 10.67 21.97
CA ASN A 25 -7.39 10.42 20.54
C ASN A 25 -6.16 9.83 19.82
N THR A 26 -4.96 10.25 20.20
CA THR A 26 -3.72 9.67 19.66
C THR A 26 -3.52 8.25 20.15
N LEU A 27 -3.84 7.98 21.41
CA LEU A 27 -3.76 6.64 21.99
C LEU A 27 -4.77 5.67 21.33
N LYS A 28 -6.01 6.11 21.10
CA LYS A 28 -7.02 5.36 20.36
C LYS A 28 -6.55 5.03 18.94
N ARG A 29 -5.96 6.01 18.24
CA ARG A 29 -5.35 5.78 16.93
C ARG A 29 -4.24 4.71 17.00
N TYR A 30 -3.32 4.82 17.95
CA TYR A 30 -2.28 3.81 18.14
C TYR A 30 -2.86 2.41 18.34
N GLY A 31 -3.92 2.28 19.14
CA GLY A 31 -4.60 1.00 19.36
C GLY A 31 -5.19 0.43 18.06
N ASN A 32 -5.89 1.26 17.28
CA ASN A 32 -6.50 0.83 16.03
C ASN A 32 -5.46 0.43 14.98
N ASP A 33 -4.43 1.25 14.79
CA ASP A 33 -3.34 1.01 13.85
C ASP A 33 -2.60 -0.31 14.17
N LEU A 34 -2.31 -0.55 15.46
CA LEU A 34 -1.62 -1.77 15.90
C LEU A 34 -2.52 -3.00 15.87
N ALA A 35 -3.82 -2.86 16.12
CA ALA A 35 -4.77 -3.96 15.95
C ALA A 35 -4.86 -4.38 14.48
N LEU A 36 -4.83 -3.42 13.56
CA LEU A 36 -4.83 -3.68 12.13
C LEU A 36 -3.53 -4.35 11.68
N PHE A 37 -2.38 -3.89 12.18
CA PHE A 37 -1.09 -4.51 11.91
C PHE A 37 -1.02 -5.94 12.47
N LYS A 38 -1.55 -6.16 13.68
CA LYS A 38 -1.67 -7.49 14.27
C LYS A 38 -2.50 -8.43 13.39
N LEU A 39 -3.67 -7.99 12.90
CA LEU A 39 -4.52 -8.80 12.03
C LEU A 39 -3.78 -9.28 10.78
N TYR A 40 -2.97 -8.41 10.19
CA TYR A 40 -2.07 -8.78 9.11
C TYR A 40 -1.01 -9.79 9.57
N PHE A 41 -0.29 -9.49 10.65
CA PHE A 41 0.86 -10.28 11.09
C PHE A 41 0.48 -11.68 11.58
N GLU A 42 -0.72 -11.86 12.14
CA GLU A 42 -1.25 -13.17 12.52
C GLU A 42 -1.58 -14.04 11.30
N ARG A 43 -1.94 -13.43 10.17
CA ARG A 43 -2.38 -14.14 8.98
C ARG A 43 -1.26 -14.41 7.98
N TYR A 44 -0.33 -13.48 7.85
CA TYR A 44 0.73 -13.51 6.84
C TYR A 44 2.15 -13.44 7.43
N GLY A 45 2.28 -13.01 8.68
CA GLY A 45 3.55 -12.95 9.37
C GLY A 45 3.97 -14.30 9.97
N PRO A 46 5.17 -14.37 10.56
CA PRO A 46 5.74 -15.57 11.15
C PRO A 46 5.07 -16.01 12.47
N GLY A 47 4.07 -15.27 12.96
CA GLY A 47 3.39 -15.52 14.24
C GLY A 47 4.17 -15.15 15.50
N ASP A 48 5.50 -15.02 15.42
CA ASP A 48 6.36 -14.52 16.50
C ASP A 48 6.81 -13.07 16.21
N LEU A 49 6.46 -12.13 17.09
CA LEU A 49 6.82 -10.72 16.94
C LEU A 49 8.34 -10.50 16.95
N ARG A 50 9.12 -11.39 17.58
CA ARG A 50 10.60 -11.32 17.58
C ARG A 50 11.21 -11.50 16.19
N MET A 51 10.43 -12.07 15.26
CA MET A 51 10.82 -12.24 13.87
C MET A 51 10.33 -11.08 12.98
N LEU A 52 9.79 -10.00 13.57
CA LEU A 52 9.43 -8.81 12.82
C LEU A 52 10.65 -8.28 12.08
N SER A 53 10.43 -7.91 10.82
CA SER A 53 11.46 -7.41 9.93
C SER A 53 10.84 -6.38 9.00
N TRP A 54 11.69 -5.61 8.33
CA TRP A 54 11.27 -4.61 7.34
C TRP A 54 10.33 -5.19 6.28
N LYS A 55 10.60 -6.42 5.83
CA LYS A 55 9.77 -7.12 4.85
C LYS A 55 8.31 -7.18 5.30
N HIS A 56 8.05 -7.51 6.56
CA HIS A 56 6.69 -7.55 7.09
C HIS A 56 6.02 -6.17 7.16
N ILE A 57 6.78 -5.10 7.42
CA ILE A 57 6.26 -3.72 7.41
C ILE A 57 5.88 -3.31 6.00
N GLU A 58 6.76 -3.56 5.04
CA GLU A 58 6.55 -3.27 3.62
C GLU A 58 5.30 -3.97 3.09
N GLU A 59 5.21 -5.27 3.35
CA GLU A 59 4.10 -6.12 2.95
C GLU A 59 2.78 -5.74 3.61
N PHE A 60 2.82 -5.32 4.87
CA PHE A 60 1.64 -4.80 5.55
C PHE A 60 1.05 -3.60 4.83
N PHE A 61 1.87 -2.65 4.36
CA PHE A 61 1.35 -1.49 3.64
C PHE A 61 0.73 -1.87 2.29
N SER A 62 1.28 -2.88 1.62
CA SER A 62 0.64 -3.45 0.42
C SER A 62 -0.71 -4.10 0.76
N TRP A 63 -0.75 -4.92 1.80
CA TRP A 63 -1.98 -5.56 2.28
C TRP A 63 -3.04 -4.56 2.74
N TRP A 64 -2.62 -3.51 3.45
CA TRP A 64 -3.48 -2.46 3.98
C TRP A 64 -4.14 -1.68 2.85
N TYR A 65 -3.35 -1.26 1.85
CA TYR A 65 -3.84 -0.52 0.70
C TYR A 65 -4.83 -1.33 -0.16
N LEU A 66 -4.59 -2.64 -0.35
CA LEU A 66 -5.53 -3.53 -1.08
C LEU A 66 -6.94 -3.55 -0.51
N ARG A 67 -7.06 -3.41 0.81
CA ARG A 67 -8.32 -3.59 1.52
C ARG A 67 -9.07 -2.27 1.65
N GLN A 68 -9.18 -1.52 0.55
CA GLN A 68 -9.79 -0.18 0.40
C GLN A 68 -11.06 0.09 1.23
N TYR A 69 -11.80 -0.95 1.63
CA TYR A 69 -12.93 -0.93 2.57
C TYR A 69 -12.66 -0.40 3.99
N ILE A 70 -11.41 -0.25 4.44
CA ILE A 70 -11.09 0.28 5.78
C ILE A 70 -10.28 1.58 5.69
N GLY A 71 -10.97 2.72 5.54
CA GLY A 71 -10.44 4.04 5.91
C GLY A 71 -9.09 4.45 5.29
N CYS A 72 -8.74 3.90 4.12
CA CYS A 72 -7.50 4.18 3.43
C CYS A 72 -7.49 5.65 2.98
N SER A 73 -6.76 6.48 3.72
CA SER A 73 -6.68 7.92 3.49
C SER A 73 -5.25 8.40 3.66
N LEU A 74 -4.90 9.54 3.06
CA LEU A 74 -3.58 10.16 3.20
C LEU A 74 -3.22 10.44 4.67
N SER A 75 -4.18 10.92 5.46
CA SER A 75 -3.99 11.16 6.89
C SER A 75 -3.88 9.86 7.69
N GLY A 76 -4.69 8.85 7.34
CA GLY A 76 -4.62 7.50 7.91
C GLY A 76 -3.26 6.86 7.68
N MET A 77 -2.75 6.88 6.45
CA MET A 77 -1.40 6.39 6.11
C MET A 77 -0.32 7.08 6.93
N LYS A 78 -0.34 8.41 7.02
CA LYS A 78 0.65 9.17 7.82
C LYS A 78 0.60 8.79 9.30
N GLY A 79 -0.61 8.58 9.83
CA GLY A 79 -0.83 8.07 11.18
C GLY A 79 -0.22 6.69 11.38
N LEU A 80 -0.54 5.75 10.47
CA LEU A 80 -0.09 4.37 10.50
C LEU A 80 1.44 4.23 10.45
N PHE A 81 2.11 4.95 9.53
CA PHE A 81 3.57 5.02 9.48
C PHE A 81 4.17 5.52 10.80
N ALA A 82 3.60 6.59 11.36
CA ALA A 82 4.09 7.17 12.61
C ALA A 82 3.91 6.20 13.79
N THR A 83 2.76 5.52 13.87
CA THR A 83 2.48 4.51 14.89
C THR A 83 3.46 3.34 14.78
N LEU A 84 3.62 2.76 13.59
CA LEU A 84 4.51 1.61 13.38
C LEU A 84 5.97 1.94 13.68
N LYS A 85 6.47 3.10 13.20
CA LYS A 85 7.83 3.56 13.53
C LYS A 85 8.03 3.66 15.04
N LYS A 86 7.05 4.24 15.75
CA LYS A 86 7.11 4.41 17.20
C LYS A 86 7.05 3.08 17.94
N PHE A 87 6.25 2.14 17.45
CA PHE A 87 6.15 0.80 18.00
C PHE A 87 7.44 0.01 17.80
N CYS A 88 8.06 0.07 16.61
CA CYS A 88 9.36 -0.57 16.35
C CYS A 88 10.46 -0.01 17.27
N LEU A 89 10.52 1.32 17.45
CA LEU A 89 11.44 1.95 18.40
C LEU A 89 11.19 1.51 19.85
N TRP A 90 9.93 1.25 20.20
CA TRP A 90 9.58 0.77 21.53
C TRP A 90 9.97 -0.70 21.72
N LEU A 91 9.74 -1.56 20.72
CA LEU A 91 10.16 -2.97 20.75
C LEU A 91 11.68 -3.12 20.89
N ASP A 92 12.45 -2.26 20.23
CA ASP A 92 13.91 -2.17 20.36
C ASP A 92 14.33 -1.84 21.79
N LYS A 93 13.72 -0.83 22.42
CA LYS A 93 13.95 -0.51 23.83
C LYS A 93 13.59 -1.63 24.79
N LYS A 94 12.68 -2.52 24.41
CA LYS A 94 12.28 -3.71 25.19
C LYS A 94 13.15 -4.93 24.89
N GLY A 95 14.10 -4.83 23.94
CA GLY A 95 14.94 -5.95 23.53
C GLY A 95 14.17 -7.06 22.81
N VAL A 96 13.05 -6.73 22.15
CA VAL A 96 12.19 -7.72 21.46
C VAL A 96 12.64 -7.89 20.01
N VAL A 97 12.92 -6.79 19.32
CA VAL A 97 13.35 -6.74 17.90
C VAL A 97 14.28 -5.55 17.73
N GLU A 98 15.39 -5.74 17.00
CA GLU A 98 16.29 -4.62 16.69
C GLU A 98 15.61 -3.62 15.76
N TYR A 99 15.74 -2.32 16.08
CA TYR A 99 15.07 -1.27 15.30
C TYR A 99 15.46 -1.29 13.82
N TYR A 100 16.73 -1.52 13.50
CA TYR A 100 17.24 -1.49 12.12
C TYR A 100 16.78 -2.69 11.28
N ASP A 101 16.43 -3.80 11.92
CA ASP A 101 15.86 -4.96 11.25
C ASP A 101 14.38 -4.75 10.94
N ALA A 102 13.62 -4.17 11.88
CA ALA A 102 12.20 -3.92 11.72
C ALA A 102 11.89 -2.66 10.88
N TRP A 103 12.73 -1.63 10.97
CA TRP A 103 12.46 -0.32 10.37
C TRP A 103 13.67 0.23 9.61
N LYS A 104 13.68 0.02 8.31
CA LYS A 104 14.71 0.60 7.44
C LYS A 104 14.35 2.03 7.04
N GLN A 105 15.16 2.99 7.49
CA GLN A 105 14.83 4.41 7.40
C GLN A 105 14.71 4.91 5.95
N ASP A 106 15.62 4.54 5.05
CA ASP A 106 15.59 5.00 3.66
C ASP A 106 14.46 4.34 2.86
N GLU A 107 14.29 3.04 3.03
CA GLU A 107 13.23 2.25 2.42
C GLU A 107 11.86 2.70 2.93
N SER A 108 11.73 3.06 4.21
CA SER A 108 10.48 3.61 4.75
C SER A 108 10.09 4.94 4.13
N ARG A 109 11.06 5.79 3.77
CA ARG A 109 10.81 7.04 3.05
C ARG A 109 10.32 6.76 1.63
N ILE A 110 10.94 5.80 0.94
CA ILE A 110 10.54 5.39 -0.41
C ILE A 110 9.12 4.81 -0.38
N LEU A 111 8.85 3.86 0.52
CA LEU A 111 7.54 3.23 0.67
C LEU A 111 6.46 4.26 1.00
N LYS A 112 6.71 5.16 1.97
CA LYS A 112 5.77 6.23 2.32
C LYS A 112 5.44 7.10 1.11
N ASN A 113 6.46 7.54 0.36
CA ASN A 113 6.26 8.37 -0.82
C ASN A 113 5.47 7.63 -1.90
N ASN A 114 5.70 6.33 -2.07
CA ASN A 114 4.94 5.51 -3.00
C ASN A 114 3.48 5.41 -2.60
N VAL A 115 3.18 5.04 -1.35
CA VAL A 115 1.80 4.96 -0.86
C VAL A 115 1.09 6.33 -0.91
N GLU A 116 1.79 7.42 -0.57
CA GLU A 116 1.25 8.78 -0.67
C GLU A 116 0.84 9.13 -2.10
N ARG A 117 1.73 8.83 -3.05
CA ARG A 117 1.52 9.08 -4.48
C ARG A 117 0.32 8.33 -5.04
N VAL A 118 0.14 7.07 -4.63
CA VAL A 118 -1.03 6.26 -5.00
C VAL A 118 -2.31 6.85 -4.44
N LEU A 119 -2.33 7.15 -3.14
CA LEU A 119 -3.52 7.71 -2.50
C LEU A 119 -3.90 9.09 -3.04
N MET A 120 -2.92 9.89 -3.49
CA MET A 120 -3.19 11.15 -4.19
C MET A 120 -3.81 10.93 -5.57
N TRP A 121 -3.28 9.97 -6.33
CA TRP A 121 -3.84 9.62 -7.63
C TRP A 121 -5.29 9.14 -7.52
N GLU A 122 -5.57 8.19 -6.61
CA GLU A 122 -6.92 7.69 -6.31
C GLU A 122 -7.88 8.82 -5.95
N ARG A 123 -7.42 9.78 -5.14
CA ARG A 123 -8.20 10.95 -4.78
C ARG A 123 -8.53 11.82 -6.00
N GLU A 124 -7.56 12.09 -6.87
CA GLU A 124 -7.80 12.89 -8.08
C GLU A 124 -8.70 12.15 -9.09
N VAL A 125 -8.60 10.83 -9.18
CA VAL A 125 -9.55 9.99 -9.94
C VAL A 125 -10.96 10.16 -9.39
N ALA A 126 -11.15 10.00 -8.09
CA ALA A 126 -12.46 10.14 -7.44
C ALA A 126 -13.05 11.55 -7.60
N GLU A 127 -12.23 12.60 -7.46
CA GLU A 127 -12.65 13.98 -7.66
C GLU A 127 -13.10 14.23 -9.10
N LYS A 128 -12.41 13.68 -10.10
CA LYS A 128 -12.83 13.77 -11.51
C LYS A 128 -14.12 13.01 -11.79
N ARG A 129 -14.25 11.77 -11.30
CA ARG A 129 -15.50 10.98 -11.43
C ARG A 129 -16.70 11.72 -10.85
N ALA A 130 -16.54 12.38 -9.69
CA ALA A 130 -17.60 13.15 -9.06
C ALA A 130 -18.02 14.41 -9.84
N VAL A 131 -17.12 14.98 -10.66
CA VAL A 131 -17.43 16.09 -11.57
C VAL A 131 -18.09 15.57 -12.85
N ASP A 132 -17.64 14.43 -13.35
CA ASP A 132 -18.21 13.77 -14.53
C ASP A 132 -19.64 13.25 -14.28
N ASP A 133 -20.01 12.87 -13.04
CA ASP A 133 -21.39 12.55 -12.60
C ASP A 133 -22.44 13.64 -12.93
N VAL A 134 -22.01 14.88 -13.19
CA VAL A 134 -22.89 15.98 -13.64
C VAL A 134 -23.10 16.00 -15.17
N PHE A 135 -22.24 15.32 -15.95
CA PHE A 135 -22.22 15.33 -17.42
C PHE A 135 -22.79 14.06 -18.10
N TRP A 136 -23.15 13.02 -17.34
CA TRP A 136 -23.61 11.74 -17.91
C TRP A 136 -25.01 11.74 -18.54
N LEU A 137 -25.73 12.86 -18.55
CA LEU A 137 -27.04 12.92 -19.21
C LEU A 137 -26.94 13.09 -20.73
N ASP A 138 -25.83 13.54 -21.30
CA ASP A 138 -25.70 13.69 -22.75
C ASP A 138 -24.22 13.62 -23.21
N GLY A 139 -23.82 12.50 -23.80
CA GLY A 139 -22.71 12.46 -24.78
C GLY A 139 -21.53 11.53 -24.48
N ASP A 140 -21.29 10.62 -25.43
CA ASP A 140 -20.05 9.87 -25.70
C ASP A 140 -19.42 8.98 -24.61
N TRP A 141 -19.78 7.70 -24.71
CA TRP A 141 -19.12 6.54 -24.09
C TRP A 141 -17.65 6.34 -24.53
N GLY A 142 -17.08 7.22 -25.34
CA GLY A 142 -15.71 7.14 -25.85
C GLY A 142 -14.64 7.82 -24.98
N HIS A 143 -15.03 8.57 -23.95
CA HIS A 143 -14.10 9.39 -23.16
C HIS A 143 -13.87 8.92 -21.72
N THR A 144 -14.69 8.00 -21.21
CA THR A 144 -14.61 7.56 -19.81
C THR A 144 -13.36 6.73 -19.52
N GLU A 145 -12.92 5.88 -20.46
CA GLU A 145 -11.68 5.08 -20.34
C GLU A 145 -10.39 5.91 -20.31
N VAL A 146 -10.44 7.24 -20.54
CA VAL A 146 -9.26 8.10 -20.72
C VAL A 146 -8.99 9.02 -19.51
N SER A 147 -9.89 9.07 -18.52
CA SER A 147 -9.79 10.03 -17.41
C SER A 147 -8.77 9.62 -16.33
N GLU A 148 -8.64 8.32 -16.08
CA GLU A 148 -7.80 7.71 -15.03
C GLU A 148 -6.38 7.41 -15.53
N GLY A 149 -6.30 7.02 -16.80
CA GLY A 149 -5.08 6.73 -17.53
C GLY A 149 -5.08 5.34 -18.16
N TRP A 150 -4.26 5.18 -19.18
CA TRP A 150 -4.10 3.92 -19.91
C TRP A 150 -2.61 3.63 -20.11
N PHE A 151 -2.26 2.48 -20.65
CA PHE A 151 -0.86 2.13 -20.93
C PHE A 151 -0.69 1.52 -22.31
N LYS A 152 0.49 1.76 -22.89
CA LYS A 152 0.93 1.14 -24.14
C LYS A 152 2.12 0.24 -23.89
N VAL A 153 2.02 -1.03 -24.28
CA VAL A 153 3.18 -1.93 -24.31
C VAL A 153 4.17 -1.46 -25.37
N ILE A 154 5.45 -1.36 -25.02
CA ILE A 154 6.52 -0.84 -25.87
C ILE A 154 7.80 -1.65 -25.70
N ASN A 155 8.63 -1.69 -26.75
CA ASN A 155 9.81 -2.56 -26.80
C ASN A 155 11.16 -1.83 -26.57
N THR A 156 11.14 -0.55 -26.20
CA THR A 156 12.37 0.25 -25.95
C THR A 156 12.51 0.60 -24.45
N PHE A 157 13.60 1.19 -23.96
CA PHE A 157 13.86 1.36 -22.50
C PHE A 157 13.83 2.79 -21.92
N ARG A 158 13.88 3.86 -22.75
CA ARG A 158 13.97 5.25 -22.24
C ARG A 158 12.65 5.77 -21.66
N ASP A 159 12.67 6.21 -20.38
CA ASP A 159 11.57 6.86 -19.62
C ASP A 159 10.32 6.01 -19.36
N LYS A 160 10.45 4.86 -18.67
CA LYS A 160 9.41 3.80 -18.65
C LYS A 160 9.20 3.14 -17.29
N ALA A 161 8.07 2.47 -17.17
CA ALA A 161 7.75 1.57 -16.07
C ALA A 161 7.60 0.14 -16.57
N ALA A 162 7.79 -0.81 -15.67
CA ALA A 162 7.49 -2.21 -15.92
C ALA A 162 6.12 -2.54 -15.32
N LEU A 163 5.28 -3.25 -16.07
CA LEU A 163 4.02 -3.78 -15.58
C LEU A 163 4.13 -5.30 -15.47
N ARG A 164 3.90 -5.84 -14.27
CA ARG A 164 3.81 -7.27 -14.02
C ARG A 164 2.36 -7.69 -14.03
N ASP A 165 2.03 -8.58 -14.96
CA ASP A 165 0.75 -9.28 -15.02
C ASP A 165 0.72 -10.37 -13.95
N LEU A 166 -0.21 -10.21 -13.01
CA LEU A 166 -0.34 -11.11 -11.88
C LEU A 166 -0.91 -12.48 -12.27
N ASP A 167 -1.70 -12.56 -13.34
CA ASP A 167 -2.36 -13.80 -13.76
C ASP A 167 -1.40 -14.71 -14.53
N ASN A 168 -0.50 -14.13 -15.32
CA ASN A 168 0.41 -14.88 -16.19
C ASN A 168 1.88 -14.77 -15.76
N ASN A 169 2.16 -14.11 -14.64
CA ASN A 169 3.52 -13.86 -14.15
C ASN A 169 4.46 -13.27 -15.23
N ALA A 170 3.90 -12.54 -16.19
CA ALA A 170 4.61 -11.92 -17.30
C ALA A 170 4.95 -10.47 -16.95
N ALA A 171 6.03 -9.93 -17.54
CA ALA A 171 6.42 -8.53 -17.35
C ALA A 171 6.46 -7.82 -18.70
N TYR A 172 5.84 -6.64 -18.76
CA TYR A 172 5.78 -5.79 -19.93
C TYR A 172 6.47 -4.47 -19.64
N ILE A 173 7.22 -3.95 -20.62
CA ILE A 173 7.65 -2.56 -20.56
C ILE A 173 6.52 -1.72 -21.13
N VAL A 174 6.05 -0.74 -20.36
CA VAL A 174 4.89 0.06 -20.72
C VAL A 174 5.17 1.54 -20.62
N ARG A 175 4.46 2.33 -21.42
CA ARG A 175 4.32 3.77 -21.25
C ARG A 175 2.91 4.04 -20.77
N PHE A 176 2.80 4.66 -19.60
CA PHE A 176 1.53 5.15 -19.09
C PHE A 176 1.18 6.50 -19.71
N GLU A 177 -0.10 6.70 -19.96
CA GLU A 177 -0.70 7.93 -20.49
C GLU A 177 -1.93 8.31 -19.66
N GLY A 178 -2.40 9.56 -19.80
CA GLY A 178 -3.50 10.10 -18.98
C GLY A 178 -3.06 10.52 -17.58
N LEU A 179 -3.99 10.48 -16.60
CA LEU A 179 -3.75 11.01 -15.25
C LEU A 179 -2.66 10.22 -14.51
N ILE A 180 -2.72 8.89 -14.57
CA ILE A 180 -1.75 8.01 -13.90
C ILE A 180 -0.30 8.29 -14.32
N ALA A 181 -0.05 8.74 -15.55
CA ALA A 181 1.29 9.07 -16.06
C ALA A 181 2.00 10.17 -15.24
N ARG A 182 1.24 11.05 -14.56
CA ARG A 182 1.80 12.07 -13.64
C ARG A 182 2.33 11.47 -12.34
N TYR A 183 1.89 10.26 -12.02
CA TYR A 183 2.17 9.54 -10.78
C TYR A 183 3.20 8.42 -11.00
N ILE A 184 3.44 7.98 -12.23
CA ILE A 184 4.48 7.00 -12.54
C ILE A 184 5.85 7.69 -12.67
N LYS A 185 6.88 7.12 -12.03
CA LYS A 185 8.28 7.50 -12.20
C LYS A 185 9.01 6.46 -13.06
N PRO A 186 10.06 6.87 -13.80
CA PRO A 186 10.94 5.93 -14.46
C PRO A 186 11.49 4.88 -13.48
N GLY A 187 11.37 3.61 -13.84
CA GLY A 187 11.81 2.48 -13.02
C GLY A 187 10.77 1.96 -12.01
N ASP A 188 9.59 2.58 -11.91
CA ASP A 188 8.49 2.00 -11.13
C ASP A 188 8.11 0.62 -11.72
N ILE A 189 7.88 -0.35 -10.83
CA ILE A 189 7.29 -1.65 -11.17
C ILE A 189 5.87 -1.65 -10.63
N ILE A 190 4.91 -1.81 -11.54
CA ILE A 190 3.49 -1.85 -11.22
C ILE A 190 3.00 -3.27 -11.36
N SER A 191 2.35 -3.78 -10.33
CA SER A 191 1.70 -5.10 -10.36
C SER A 191 0.19 -4.89 -10.50
N ALA A 192 -0.40 -5.48 -11.54
CA ALA A 192 -1.84 -5.38 -11.83
C ALA A 192 -2.34 -6.68 -12.47
N ALA A 193 -3.58 -7.08 -12.16
CA ALA A 193 -4.28 -8.08 -12.96
C ALA A 193 -4.66 -7.43 -14.29
N LEU A 194 -4.34 -8.09 -15.42
CA LEU A 194 -4.60 -7.52 -16.75
C LEU A 194 -5.80 -8.21 -17.38
N CYS A 195 -6.78 -7.41 -17.79
CA CYS A 195 -7.83 -7.90 -18.68
C CYS A 195 -7.29 -7.97 -20.12
N ARG A 196 -7.83 -8.92 -20.89
CA ARG A 196 -7.42 -9.18 -22.28
C ARG A 196 -8.67 -9.25 -23.17
N ASP A 197 -8.69 -8.46 -24.23
CA ASP A 197 -9.73 -8.52 -25.27
C ASP A 197 -9.11 -8.53 -26.68
N GLU A 198 -9.94 -8.46 -27.71
CA GLU A 198 -9.51 -8.42 -29.11
C GLU A 198 -8.69 -7.16 -29.47
N LYS A 199 -8.74 -6.12 -28.62
CA LYS A 199 -8.04 -4.84 -28.81
C LYS A 199 -6.71 -4.77 -28.06
N GLY A 200 -6.50 -5.62 -27.06
CA GLY A 200 -5.21 -5.79 -26.39
C GLY A 200 -5.31 -6.03 -24.88
N PHE A 201 -4.31 -5.53 -24.16
CA PHE A 201 -4.27 -5.57 -22.69
C PHE A 201 -4.81 -4.27 -22.12
N TYR A 202 -5.67 -4.37 -21.11
CA TYR A 202 -6.15 -3.21 -20.37
C TYR A 202 -6.27 -3.54 -18.87
N ILE A 203 -6.33 -2.50 -18.05
CA ILE A 203 -6.56 -2.62 -16.60
C ILE A 203 -7.99 -2.16 -16.37
N ASN A 204 -8.81 -3.01 -15.77
CA ASN A 204 -10.18 -2.67 -15.39
C ASN A 204 -10.15 -1.73 -14.17
N ASP A 205 -11.03 -0.73 -14.15
CA ASP A 205 -11.19 0.29 -13.09
C ASP A 205 -11.39 -0.26 -11.67
N ASN A 206 -11.63 -1.56 -11.53
CA ASN A 206 -11.77 -2.28 -10.26
C ASN A 206 -10.48 -3.00 -9.81
N ILE A 207 -9.38 -2.85 -10.54
CA ILE A 207 -8.12 -3.57 -10.27
C ILE A 207 -7.16 -2.70 -9.48
N VAL A 208 -6.61 -3.30 -8.43
CA VAL A 208 -5.77 -2.61 -7.46
C VAL A 208 -4.38 -2.33 -8.01
N TRP A 209 -3.93 -1.09 -7.85
CA TRP A 209 -2.64 -0.60 -8.32
C TRP A 209 -1.57 -0.73 -7.25
N PHE A 210 -0.54 -1.52 -7.52
CA PHE A 210 0.60 -1.59 -6.63
C PHE A 210 1.86 -0.99 -7.22
N PHE A 211 2.33 0.10 -6.62
CA PHE A 211 3.66 0.66 -6.86
C PHE A 211 4.64 -0.08 -5.96
N TYR A 212 5.28 -1.10 -6.52
CA TYR A 212 6.05 -2.09 -5.78
C TYR A 212 7.48 -1.61 -5.45
N PRO A 213 8.09 -2.10 -4.35
CA PRO A 213 9.50 -2.49 -4.32
C PRO A 213 9.61 -4.04 -4.25
N PRO A 214 10.47 -4.68 -5.06
CA PRO A 214 10.35 -6.01 -5.71
C PRO A 214 10.03 -7.32 -4.92
N THR A 215 9.53 -7.30 -3.70
CA THR A 215 9.36 -8.49 -2.82
C THR A 215 7.97 -9.17 -2.79
N ALA A 216 7.01 -8.76 -3.65
CA ALA A 216 5.61 -9.25 -3.68
C ALA A 216 5.43 -10.70 -4.05
N SER A 217 6.46 -11.33 -4.61
CA SER A 217 6.32 -12.62 -5.28
C SER A 217 5.75 -13.71 -4.36
N GLU A 218 5.80 -13.51 -3.05
CA GLU A 218 5.22 -14.44 -2.07
C GLU A 218 3.71 -14.25 -1.81
N TYR A 219 3.11 -13.11 -2.21
CA TYR A 219 1.69 -12.77 -1.98
C TYR A 219 0.73 -13.21 -3.08
N LEU A 220 1.26 -13.65 -4.21
CA LEU A 220 0.49 -14.14 -5.34
C LEU A 220 0.44 -15.67 -5.37
N ARG A 221 0.67 -16.31 -4.22
CA ARG A 221 0.52 -17.75 -4.02
C ARG A 221 -0.78 -18.06 -3.30
#